data_AF-A0A7H2BAW3-F1
#
_entry.id   AF-A0A7H2BAW3-F1
#
_cell.length_a   1.000
_cell.length_b   1.000
_cell.length_c   1.000
_cell.angle_alpha   90.00
_cell.angle_beta   90.00
_cell.angle_gamma   90.00
#
_symmetry.space_group_name_H-M   'P 1'
#
loop_
_entity.id
_entity.type
_entity.pdbx_description
1 polymer ?
#
loop_
_entity_poly.entity_id
_entity_poly.type
_entity_poly.pdbx_seq_one_letter_code
_entity_poly.pdbx_strand_id
1 'polypeptide(L)'
;MKNPKAFTALALATGALITGCAHTVPAGIALEKTDSFNHRDDIVVSGAIHTEDGKTAPGNIRITVDGTDFDGNEVKFNGEQSYYKLTADNTADLHDTTYWVTVQAEDPEAEVSCYIKDTGITEPLHTSESEGKGSATCSLDYN
;
A
#
# COMPACT_ATOMS: atom_id res chain seq x y z
N MET A 1 1.92 53.62 -6.98
CA MET A 1 1.90 52.93 -8.29
C MET A 1 3.03 51.90 -8.32
N LYS A 2 2.66 50.65 -8.63
CA LYS A 2 3.46 49.53 -9.20
C LYS A 2 4.86 49.20 -8.62
N ASN A 3 4.88 48.12 -7.83
CA ASN A 3 5.89 47.04 -7.91
C ASN A 3 5.91 46.43 -9.33
N PRO A 4 7.00 45.79 -9.82
CA PRO A 4 7.67 44.70 -9.09
C PRO A 4 9.21 44.59 -9.21
N LYS A 5 9.81 44.12 -8.12
CA LYS A 5 11.08 43.38 -8.15
C LYS A 5 10.78 42.00 -8.74
N ALA A 6 11.32 41.73 -9.92
CA ALA A 6 11.27 40.39 -10.51
C ALA A 6 12.18 39.46 -9.71
N PHE A 7 11.58 38.60 -8.89
CA PHE A 7 12.22 37.37 -8.44
C PHE A 7 12.03 36.36 -9.57
N THR A 8 13.12 36.04 -10.28
CA THR A 8 13.11 34.94 -11.25
C THR A 8 13.19 33.63 -10.49
N ALA A 9 12.11 32.87 -10.57
CA ALA A 9 12.00 31.54 -10.01
C ALA A 9 12.67 30.50 -10.94
N LEU A 10 13.28 29.51 -10.28
CA LEU A 10 13.25 28.07 -10.55
C LEU A 10 13.95 27.46 -11.78
N ALA A 11 14.57 26.32 -11.44
CA ALA A 11 14.80 25.10 -12.21
C ALA A 11 16.00 25.10 -13.18
N LEU A 12 16.94 24.20 -12.91
CA LEU A 12 16.95 22.91 -13.60
C LEU A 12 17.38 21.84 -12.60
N ALA A 13 16.42 20.99 -12.22
CA ALA A 13 16.71 19.74 -11.55
C ALA A 13 17.60 18.90 -12.47
N THR A 14 18.80 18.56 -12.00
CA THR A 14 19.60 17.49 -12.57
C THR A 14 18.82 16.20 -12.39
N GLY A 15 18.05 15.82 -13.41
CA GLY A 15 17.48 14.48 -13.53
C GLY A 15 18.63 13.51 -13.70
N ALA A 16 19.13 12.97 -12.59
CA ALA A 16 19.86 11.72 -12.62
C ALA A 16 18.88 10.67 -13.11
N LEU A 17 19.00 10.26 -14.37
CA LEU A 17 18.45 8.99 -14.83
C LEU A 17 19.23 7.92 -14.08
N ILE A 18 18.76 7.56 -12.90
CA ILE A 18 19.14 6.29 -12.28
C ILE A 18 18.59 5.26 -13.24
N THR A 19 19.47 4.67 -14.05
CA THR A 19 19.20 3.38 -14.69
C THR A 19 19.12 2.34 -13.57
N GLY A 20 18.05 2.42 -12.79
CA GLY A 20 17.65 1.36 -11.90
C GLY A 20 17.22 0.21 -12.77
N CYS A 21 17.53 -1.02 -12.35
CA CYS A 21 16.88 -2.20 -12.87
C CYS A 21 15.40 -1.87 -13.03
N ALA A 22 14.82 -2.12 -14.21
CA ALA A 22 13.37 -2.02 -14.34
C ALA A 22 12.81 -3.05 -13.36
N HIS A 23 12.37 -2.59 -12.19
CA HIS A 23 11.72 -3.47 -11.24
C HIS A 23 10.43 -3.92 -11.92
N THR A 24 10.39 -5.22 -12.21
CA THR A 24 9.28 -5.84 -12.92
C THR A 24 8.31 -6.37 -11.88
N VAL A 25 7.05 -5.95 -12.00
CA VAL A 25 5.95 -6.60 -11.29
C VAL A 25 6.04 -8.12 -11.48
N PRO A 26 6.03 -8.91 -10.39
CA PRO A 26 6.09 -10.37 -10.46
C PRO A 26 5.01 -10.95 -11.38
N ALA A 27 5.36 -11.97 -12.16
CA ALA A 27 4.41 -12.59 -13.08
C ALA A 27 3.26 -13.26 -12.31
N GLY A 28 2.04 -13.07 -12.79
CA GLY A 28 0.84 -13.63 -12.16
C GLY A 28 0.49 -13.01 -10.80
N ILE A 29 1.03 -11.82 -10.49
CA ILE A 29 0.72 -11.17 -9.22
C ILE A 29 -0.78 -10.94 -9.05
N ALA A 30 -1.32 -11.31 -7.89
CA ALA A 30 -2.73 -11.12 -7.59
C ALA A 30 -3.01 -11.06 -6.08
N LEU A 31 -4.21 -10.58 -5.74
CA LEU A 31 -4.75 -10.55 -4.39
C LEU A 31 -5.76 -11.67 -4.20
N GLU A 32 -5.46 -12.58 -3.27
CA GLU A 32 -6.36 -13.64 -2.86
C GLU A 32 -6.91 -13.34 -1.46
N LYS A 33 -8.24 -13.39 -1.30
CA LYS A 33 -8.85 -13.14 0.02
C LYS A 33 -8.47 -14.24 1.00
N THR A 34 -8.09 -13.86 2.21
CA THR A 34 -7.79 -14.78 3.32
C THR A 34 -8.50 -14.34 4.61
N ASP A 35 -8.45 -15.19 5.64
CA ASP A 35 -9.19 -15.01 6.89
C ASP A 35 -8.34 -14.39 8.01
N SER A 36 -7.00 -14.41 7.90
CA SER A 36 -6.11 -13.90 8.96
C SER A 36 -4.66 -13.71 8.52
N PHE A 37 -3.82 -13.20 9.45
CA PHE A 37 -2.36 -13.16 9.32
C PHE A 37 -1.64 -14.49 9.58
N ASN A 38 -2.32 -15.55 10.03
CA ASN A 38 -1.67 -16.76 10.57
C ASN A 38 -0.96 -17.65 9.53
N HIS A 39 -0.93 -17.25 8.26
CA HIS A 39 -0.26 -17.97 7.19
C HIS A 39 1.23 -17.62 7.16
N ARG A 40 2.06 -18.47 7.75
CA ARG A 40 3.50 -18.20 7.95
C ARG A 40 4.24 -17.90 6.64
N ASP A 41 3.90 -18.57 5.54
CA ASP A 41 4.67 -18.48 4.30
C ASP A 41 4.11 -17.43 3.32
N ASP A 42 3.16 -16.61 3.78
CA ASP A 42 2.42 -15.67 2.94
C ASP A 42 2.67 -14.23 3.37
N ILE A 43 2.91 -13.36 2.39
CA ILE A 43 2.76 -11.91 2.56
C ILE A 43 1.25 -11.62 2.61
N VAL A 44 0.80 -11.05 3.72
CA VAL A 44 -0.62 -10.76 3.94
C VAL A 44 -0.78 -9.28 4.23
N VAL A 45 -1.70 -8.64 3.52
CA VAL A 45 -2.09 -7.25 3.73
C VAL A 45 -3.46 -7.20 4.39
N SER A 46 -3.70 -6.15 5.16
CA SER A 46 -5.02 -5.90 5.75
C SER A 46 -5.32 -4.41 5.86
N GLY A 47 -6.61 -4.10 5.81
CA GLY A 47 -7.15 -2.78 6.08
C GLY A 47 -8.31 -2.88 7.05
N ALA A 48 -8.37 -1.92 7.99
CA ALA A 48 -9.49 -1.71 8.89
C ALA A 48 -9.91 -0.25 8.82
N ILE A 49 -11.22 0.01 8.77
CA ILE A 49 -11.78 1.35 8.70
C ILE A 49 -12.84 1.46 9.78
N HIS A 50 -12.71 2.49 10.63
CA HIS A 50 -13.62 2.77 11.72
C HIS A 50 -14.20 4.18 11.60
N THR A 51 -15.53 4.33 11.67
CA THR A 51 -16.18 5.64 11.79
C THR A 51 -15.91 6.25 13.18
N GLU A 52 -16.16 7.55 13.37
CA GLU A 52 -16.07 8.21 14.68
C GLU A 52 -16.91 7.52 15.79
N ASP A 53 -18.04 6.89 15.41
CA ASP A 53 -18.89 6.09 16.31
C ASP A 53 -18.28 4.71 16.70
N GLY A 54 -17.09 4.37 16.20
CA GLY A 54 -16.41 3.08 16.40
C GLY A 54 -16.93 1.92 15.54
N LYS A 55 -17.89 2.16 14.62
CA LYS A 55 -18.40 1.15 13.68
C LYS A 55 -17.42 0.90 12.54
N THR A 56 -17.44 -0.30 11.99
CA THR A 56 -16.68 -0.61 10.76
C THR A 56 -17.32 0.08 9.55
N ALA A 57 -16.49 0.47 8.58
CA ALA A 57 -16.94 1.18 7.38
C ALA A 57 -16.32 0.58 6.10
N PRO A 58 -16.99 0.74 4.94
CA PRO A 58 -16.49 0.26 3.66
C PRO A 58 -15.31 1.08 3.14
N GLY A 59 -14.54 0.47 2.24
CA GLY A 59 -13.43 1.10 1.56
C GLY A 59 -12.73 0.18 0.56
N ASN A 60 -11.51 0.53 0.19
CA ASN A 60 -10.68 -0.26 -0.69
C ASN A 60 -9.23 -0.35 -0.21
N ILE A 61 -8.57 -1.43 -0.61
CA ILE A 61 -7.13 -1.61 -0.50
C ILE A 61 -6.58 -1.56 -1.92
N ARG A 62 -5.52 -0.77 -2.14
CA ARG A 62 -4.72 -0.74 -3.36
C ARG A 62 -3.28 -1.10 -3.05
N ILE A 63 -2.65 -1.89 -3.91
CA ILE A 63 -1.22 -2.24 -3.80
C ILE A 63 -0.45 -1.75 -5.01
N THR A 64 0.74 -1.20 -4.79
CA THR A 64 1.74 -1.01 -5.84
C THR A 64 3.02 -1.77 -5.52
N VAL A 65 3.73 -2.16 -6.57
CA VAL A 65 4.93 -3.00 -6.51
C VAL A 65 6.06 -2.22 -7.17
N ASP A 66 7.09 -1.88 -6.40
CA ASP A 66 8.16 -0.99 -6.85
C ASP A 66 7.65 0.31 -7.49
N GLY A 67 6.55 0.84 -6.92
CA GLY A 67 5.85 2.03 -7.42
C GLY A 67 4.99 1.83 -8.67
N THR A 68 4.84 0.58 -9.14
CA THR A 68 4.10 0.22 -10.36
C THR A 68 2.77 -0.44 -10.04
N ASP A 69 1.72 -0.10 -10.80
CA ASP A 69 0.41 -0.75 -10.73
C ASP A 69 0.40 -2.09 -11.49
N PHE A 70 -0.50 -2.99 -11.09
CA PHE A 70 -0.75 -4.26 -11.77
C PHE A 70 -2.24 -4.56 -11.88
N ASP A 71 -2.63 -5.46 -12.78
CA ASP A 71 -4.03 -5.82 -12.97
C ASP A 71 -4.59 -6.52 -11.72
N GLY A 72 -5.69 -5.98 -11.18
CA GLY A 72 -6.31 -6.52 -9.96
C GLY A 72 -5.64 -6.05 -8.66
N ASN A 73 -4.85 -4.98 -8.71
CA ASN A 73 -4.18 -4.42 -7.55
C ASN A 73 -5.09 -3.63 -6.59
N GLU A 74 -6.36 -3.46 -6.91
CA GLU A 74 -7.36 -2.80 -6.05
C GLU A 74 -8.51 -3.75 -5.72
N VAL A 75 -8.84 -3.85 -4.43
CA VAL A 75 -9.95 -4.67 -3.92
C VAL A 75 -10.83 -3.84 -2.98
N LYS A 76 -12.14 -3.92 -3.19
CA LYS A 76 -13.13 -3.29 -2.32
C LYS A 76 -13.55 -4.24 -1.20
N PHE A 77 -13.82 -3.69 -0.02
CA PHE A 77 -14.37 -4.43 1.09
C PHE A 77 -15.47 -3.64 1.82
N ASN A 78 -16.46 -4.36 2.34
CA ASN A 78 -17.69 -3.78 2.85
C ASN A 78 -17.76 -3.86 4.39
N GLY A 79 -16.82 -3.26 5.11
CA GLY A 79 -16.90 -3.13 6.57
C GLY A 79 -15.77 -3.80 7.34
N GLU A 80 -15.97 -5.01 7.86
CA GLU A 80 -14.99 -5.66 8.75
C GLU A 80 -13.55 -5.68 8.19
N GLN A 81 -12.57 -5.77 9.12
CA GLN A 81 -11.17 -5.90 8.76
C GLN A 81 -10.99 -7.01 7.73
N SER A 82 -10.39 -6.67 6.60
CA SER A 82 -10.25 -7.58 5.47
C SER A 82 -8.78 -7.93 5.26
N TYR A 83 -8.50 -9.20 4.95
CA TYR A 83 -7.15 -9.73 4.74
C TYR A 83 -7.01 -10.25 3.32
N TYR A 84 -5.88 -9.95 2.68
CA TYR A 84 -5.54 -10.43 1.35
C TYR A 84 -4.11 -10.93 1.31
N LYS A 85 -3.91 -12.13 0.77
CA LYS A 85 -2.62 -12.71 0.47
C LYS A 85 -2.13 -12.19 -0.89
N LEU A 86 -0.86 -11.81 -0.96
CA LEU A 86 -0.17 -11.62 -2.23
C LEU A 86 0.23 -12.98 -2.80
N THR A 87 -0.14 -13.20 -4.06
CA THR A 87 0.17 -14.41 -4.83
C THR A 87 0.97 -14.02 -6.07
N ALA A 88 1.73 -14.95 -6.63
CA ALA A 88 2.42 -14.83 -7.92
C ALA A 88 2.56 -16.23 -8.53
N ASP A 89 2.86 -16.33 -9.82
CA ASP A 89 3.10 -17.60 -10.50
C ASP A 89 4.27 -18.37 -9.86
N ASN A 90 5.29 -17.63 -9.42
CA ASN A 90 6.41 -18.13 -8.63
C ASN A 90 6.58 -17.25 -7.39
N THR A 91 6.37 -17.82 -6.20
CA THR A 91 6.44 -17.06 -4.93
C THR A 91 7.84 -16.53 -4.63
N ALA A 92 8.90 -17.11 -5.22
CA ALA A 92 10.25 -16.57 -5.09
C ALA A 92 10.40 -15.20 -5.77
N ASP A 93 9.56 -14.90 -6.77
CA ASP A 93 9.58 -13.61 -7.47
C ASP A 93 8.99 -12.48 -6.61
N LEU A 94 8.37 -12.80 -5.47
CA LEU A 94 7.91 -11.78 -4.53
C LEU A 94 9.06 -11.09 -3.78
N HIS A 95 10.23 -11.74 -3.67
CA HIS A 95 11.42 -11.19 -3.01
C HIS A 95 12.06 -10.03 -3.77
N ASP A 96 13.01 -9.35 -3.13
CA ASP A 96 13.73 -8.18 -3.65
C ASP A 96 12.79 -7.08 -4.20
N THR A 97 11.63 -6.92 -3.55
CA THR A 97 10.52 -6.11 -4.02
C THR A 97 9.95 -5.27 -2.88
N THR A 98 9.59 -4.02 -3.17
CA THR A 98 8.84 -3.17 -2.23
C THR A 98 7.35 -3.15 -2.55
N TYR A 99 6.53 -3.40 -1.54
CA TYR A 99 5.07 -3.32 -1.60
C TYR A 99 4.59 -2.08 -0.87
N TRP A 100 3.79 -1.24 -1.54
CA TRP A 100 3.03 -0.17 -0.88
C TRP A 100 1.56 -0.54 -0.87
N VAL A 101 0.96 -0.49 0.30
CA VAL A 101 -0.46 -0.75 0.53
C VAL A 101 -1.11 0.56 0.93
N THR A 102 -2.14 0.96 0.19
CA THR A 102 -2.98 2.11 0.53
C THR A 102 -4.38 1.60 0.86
N VAL A 103 -4.85 1.92 2.05
CA VAL A 103 -6.23 1.70 2.48
C VAL A 103 -6.95 3.04 2.40
N GLN A 104 -8.09 3.09 1.71
CA GLN A 104 -8.88 4.31 1.54
C GLN A 104 -10.33 4.04 1.93
N ALA A 105 -10.86 4.91 2.81
CA ALA A 105 -12.25 4.85 3.24
C ALA A 105 -13.17 5.59 2.28
N GLU A 106 -14.40 5.10 2.15
CA GLU A 106 -15.45 5.84 1.42
C GLU A 106 -15.87 7.12 2.16
N ASP A 107 -15.82 7.10 3.49
CA ASP A 107 -16.02 8.26 4.36
C ASP A 107 -14.65 8.91 4.66
N PRO A 108 -14.39 10.16 4.21
CA PRO A 108 -13.12 10.84 4.44
C PRO A 108 -12.86 11.15 5.92
N GLU A 109 -13.86 11.07 6.80
CA GLU A 109 -13.71 11.31 8.24
C GLU A 109 -13.45 10.03 9.04
N ALA A 110 -13.57 8.84 8.42
CA ALA A 110 -13.32 7.57 9.09
C ALA A 110 -11.83 7.38 9.38
N GLU A 111 -11.52 6.84 10.55
CA GLU A 111 -10.17 6.40 10.92
C GLU A 111 -9.79 5.16 10.12
N VAL A 112 -8.58 5.17 9.55
CA VAL A 112 -8.08 4.08 8.71
C VAL A 112 -6.79 3.53 9.28
N SER A 113 -6.68 2.20 9.32
CA SER A 113 -5.48 1.47 9.69
C SER A 113 -5.04 0.56 8.53
N CYS A 114 -3.74 0.55 8.26
CA CYS A 114 -3.09 -0.26 7.23
C CYS A 114 -2.11 -1.23 7.87
N TYR A 115 -2.15 -2.48 7.44
CA TYR A 115 -1.31 -3.53 7.96
C TYR A 115 -0.69 -4.33 6.82
N ILE A 116 0.59 -4.64 6.93
CA ILE A 116 1.27 -5.59 6.04
C ILE A 116 2.15 -6.52 6.88
N LYS A 117 2.13 -7.81 6.55
CA LYS A 117 2.87 -8.85 7.24
C LYS A 117 3.77 -9.56 6.25
N ASP A 118 5.06 -9.63 6.55
CA ASP A 118 6.04 -10.46 5.85
C ASP A 118 5.79 -11.96 6.08
N THR A 119 6.36 -12.80 5.22
CA THR A 119 6.61 -14.21 5.49
C THR A 119 7.46 -14.41 6.75
N GLY A 120 7.27 -15.54 7.43
CA GLY A 120 8.04 -15.94 8.60
C GLY A 120 7.70 -15.22 9.90
N ILE A 121 6.94 -14.13 9.88
CA ILE A 121 6.48 -13.39 11.08
C ILE A 121 5.00 -13.71 11.40
N THR A 122 4.68 -13.73 12.70
CA THR A 122 3.33 -14.01 13.20
C THR A 122 2.48 -12.76 13.42
N GLU A 123 3.10 -11.62 13.68
CA GLU A 123 2.41 -10.34 13.87
C GLU A 123 2.73 -9.41 12.69
N PRO A 124 1.75 -8.63 12.18
CA PRO A 124 1.98 -7.69 11.10
C PRO A 124 2.99 -6.62 11.51
N LEU A 125 3.82 -6.19 10.55
CA LEU A 125 4.64 -5.01 10.72
C LEU A 125 3.72 -3.79 10.59
N HIS A 126 3.50 -3.09 11.70
CA HIS A 126 2.99 -1.73 11.69
C HIS A 126 4.10 -0.79 11.19
N THR A 127 4.33 -0.77 9.89
CA THR A 127 5.13 0.27 9.22
C THR A 127 4.17 1.22 8.52
N SER A 128 3.34 1.90 9.31
CA SER A 128 2.50 2.96 8.77
C SER A 128 3.35 4.16 8.40
N GLU A 129 3.45 4.48 7.12
CA GLU A 129 4.07 5.73 6.65
C GLU A 129 3.14 6.92 6.93
N SER A 130 1.83 6.67 6.97
CA SER A 130 0.79 7.62 7.38
C SER A 130 -0.46 6.87 7.84
N GLU A 131 -0.99 7.20 9.03
CA GLU A 131 -2.32 6.80 9.48
C GLU A 131 -3.16 8.05 9.73
N GLY A 132 -4.46 7.98 9.47
CA GLY A 132 -5.34 9.13 9.69
C GLY A 132 -6.74 8.95 9.14
N LYS A 133 -7.44 10.09 9.04
CA LYS A 133 -8.78 10.17 8.50
C LYS A 133 -8.77 9.96 6.98
N GLY A 134 -9.66 9.11 6.49
CA GLY A 134 -9.90 8.87 5.07
C GLY A 134 -8.90 7.95 4.37
N SER A 135 -7.64 7.87 4.83
CA SER A 135 -6.66 6.94 4.24
C SER A 135 -5.48 6.63 5.15
N ALA A 136 -4.89 5.44 4.98
CA ALA A 136 -3.61 5.06 5.57
C ALA A 136 -2.74 4.32 4.55
N THR A 137 -1.42 4.46 4.68
CA THR A 137 -0.44 3.78 3.84
C THR A 137 0.58 3.03 4.69
N CYS A 138 0.89 1.80 4.31
CA CYS A 138 1.93 0.98 4.90
C CYS A 138 2.79 0.33 3.82
N SER A 139 4.05 0.06 4.14
CA SER A 139 5.02 -0.51 3.19
C SER A 139 5.79 -1.70 3.77
N LEU A 140 6.22 -2.59 2.87
CA LEU A 140 7.10 -3.72 3.15
C LEU A 140 8.18 -3.79 2.08
N ASP A 141 9.44 -3.64 2.50
CA ASP A 141 10.61 -4.02 1.69
C ASP A 141 10.90 -5.51 1.93
N TYR A 142 10.50 -6.37 1.00
CA TYR A 142 10.71 -7.81 1.13
C TYR A 142 12.03 -8.20 0.46
N ASN A 143 13.03 -8.58 1.26
CA ASN A 143 14.36 -8.99 0.83
C ASN A 143 14.55 -10.48 1.13
#